data_AF-A0A7C4SXG7-F1
#
_entry.id   AF-A0A7C4SXG7-F1
#
_cell.length_a   1.000
_cell.length_b   1.000
_cell.length_c   1.000
_cell.angle_alpha   90.00
_cell.angle_beta   90.00
_cell.angle_gamma   90.00
#
_symmetry.space_group_name_H-M   'P 1'
#
loop_
_entity.id
_entity.type
_entity.pdbx_description
1 polymer ?
#
loop_
_entity_poly.entity_id
_entity_poly.type
_entity_poly.pdbx_seq_one_letter_code
_entity_poly.pdbx_strand_id
1 'polypeptide(L)'
;MKKTPGNFVRAFFAFLAFDLLLAFLVYALALGWWGEAVGALGADGALFGKALPAAVGVLACLAGLGQVVLLRRLQGGAQPEPSRPSAEAVSGTDAAKVSRFARTDPGSAFQLLALFQRKGRLVDFLQEDLSLYDDAQIGAAVRGVHEGCKSVLLEHVRLRPVLDSEEGSPVTVPVGFDPAEIQLTGDVRGKPPFRGTLRHRGWKIERIDLPLKTSAENTILAPAEVEIGE
;
A
#
# COMPACT_ATOMS: atom_id res chain seq x y z
N MET A 1 -3.64 37.18 -9.17
CA MET A 1 -5.06 36.93 -9.54
C MET A 1 -5.63 35.96 -8.51
N LYS A 2 -6.57 36.40 -7.67
CA LYS A 2 -7.17 35.58 -6.60
C LYS A 2 -8.15 34.59 -7.24
N LYS A 3 -7.83 33.29 -7.22
CA LYS A 3 -8.78 32.23 -7.61
C LYS A 3 -9.92 32.19 -6.59
N THR A 4 -11.09 32.64 -6.99
CA THR A 4 -12.34 32.47 -6.25
C THR A 4 -12.69 30.98 -6.13
N PRO A 5 -12.79 30.39 -4.93
CA PRO A 5 -13.34 29.05 -4.76
C PRO A 5 -14.88 29.15 -4.70
N GLY A 6 -15.50 29.59 -5.80
CA GLY A 6 -16.94 29.91 -5.81
C GLY A 6 -17.84 28.80 -6.36
N ASN A 7 -17.36 28.03 -7.34
CA ASN A 7 -18.25 27.17 -8.13
C ASN A 7 -18.41 25.78 -7.52
N PHE A 8 -17.36 25.23 -6.92
CA PHE A 8 -17.39 23.89 -6.34
C PHE A 8 -18.24 23.82 -5.07
N VAL A 9 -18.09 24.81 -4.18
CA VAL A 9 -18.87 24.87 -2.93
C VAL A 9 -20.35 25.09 -3.22
N ARG A 10 -20.69 25.92 -4.22
CA ARG A 10 -22.07 26.13 -4.66
C ARG A 10 -22.68 24.88 -5.30
N ALA A 11 -21.93 24.18 -6.15
CA ALA A 11 -22.38 22.91 -6.73
C ALA A 11 -22.59 21.84 -5.65
N PHE A 12 -21.72 21.81 -4.64
CA PHE A 12 -21.84 20.90 -3.50
C PHE A 12 -23.10 21.16 -2.66
N PHE A 13 -23.38 22.41 -2.29
CA PHE A 13 -24.59 22.74 -1.54
C PHE A 13 -25.87 22.53 -2.37
N ALA A 14 -25.82 22.75 -3.69
CA ALA A 14 -26.96 22.47 -4.56
C ALA A 14 -27.24 20.95 -4.67
N PHE A 15 -26.20 20.12 -4.78
CA PHE A 15 -26.33 18.67 -4.82
C PHE A 15 -26.87 18.12 -3.50
N LEU A 16 -26.34 18.58 -2.37
CA LEU A 16 -26.80 18.18 -1.03
C LEU A 16 -28.26 18.60 -0.77
N ALA A 17 -28.65 19.80 -1.19
CA ALA A 17 -30.02 20.28 -1.07
C ALA A 17 -30.99 19.47 -1.94
N PHE A 18 -30.59 19.11 -3.16
CA PHE A 18 -31.40 18.26 -4.05
C PHE A 18 -31.61 16.85 -3.46
N ASP A 19 -30.57 16.23 -2.92
CA ASP A 19 -30.64 14.90 -2.34
C ASP A 19 -31.54 14.86 -1.08
N LEU A 20 -31.44 15.88 -0.22
CA LEU A 20 -32.32 16.02 0.94
C LEU A 20 -33.78 16.28 0.55
N LEU A 21 -34.02 17.06 -0.51
CA LEU A 21 -35.36 17.34 -1.01
C LEU A 21 -35.98 16.09 -1.66
N LEU A 22 -35.18 15.30 -2.37
CA LEU A 22 -35.59 14.02 -2.94
C LEU A 22 -35.91 13.00 -1.84
N ALA A 23 -35.07 12.89 -0.82
CA ALA A 23 -35.33 12.04 0.34
C ALA A 23 -36.60 12.45 1.09
N PHE A 24 -36.83 13.77 1.26
CA PHE A 24 -38.05 14.31 1.86
C PHE A 24 -39.29 14.03 1.00
N LEU A 25 -39.19 14.15 -0.33
CA LEU A 25 -40.27 13.83 -1.26
C LEU A 25 -40.64 12.34 -1.20
N VAL A 26 -39.64 11.45 -1.22
CA VAL A 26 -39.85 10.00 -1.08
C VAL A 26 -40.50 9.67 0.26
N TYR A 27 -40.06 10.33 1.34
CA TYR A 27 -40.67 10.15 2.66
C TYR A 27 -42.12 10.68 2.73
N ALA A 28 -42.39 11.84 2.12
CA ALA A 28 -43.74 12.42 2.06
C ALA A 28 -44.70 11.57 1.21
N LEU A 29 -44.23 11.02 0.09
CA LEU A 29 -45.00 10.08 -0.73
C LEU A 29 -45.26 8.76 0.01
N ALA A 30 -44.25 8.26 0.76
CA ALA A 30 -44.41 7.09 1.61
C ALA A 30 -45.45 7.33 2.72
N LEU A 31 -45.48 8.51 3.34
CA LEU A 31 -46.52 8.89 4.31
C LEU A 31 -47.91 9.03 3.68
N GLY A 32 -47.99 9.56 2.45
CA GLY A 32 -49.25 9.67 1.70
C GLY A 32 -49.88 8.32 1.41
N TRP A 33 -49.08 7.35 0.95
CA TRP A 33 -49.52 5.97 0.73
C TRP A 33 -49.82 5.22 2.05
N TRP A 34 -49.13 5.59 3.14
CA TRP A 34 -49.38 5.01 4.47
C TRP A 34 -50.76 5.37 5.02
N GLY A 35 -51.25 6.59 4.77
CA GLY A 35 -52.56 7.05 5.23
C GLY A 35 -53.73 6.23 4.66
N GLU A 36 -53.66 5.89 3.37
CA GLU A 36 -54.67 5.04 2.71
C GLU A 36 -54.55 3.57 3.14
N ALA A 37 -53.33 3.05 3.28
CA ALA A 37 -53.08 1.67 3.70
C ALA A 37 -53.55 1.37 5.14
N VAL A 38 -53.39 2.32 6.06
CA VAL A 38 -53.85 2.18 7.45
C VAL A 38 -55.38 2.30 7.55
N GLY A 39 -56.02 3.10 6.70
CA GLY A 39 -57.49 3.21 6.63
C GLY A 39 -58.18 1.91 6.21
N ALA A 40 -57.52 1.08 5.41
CA ALA A 40 -58.06 -0.20 4.92
C ALA A 40 -57.98 -1.37 5.92
N LEU A 41 -57.20 -1.25 7.01
CA LEU A 41 -56.86 -2.38 7.90
C LEU A 41 -57.59 -2.40 9.26
N GLY A 42 -58.43 -1.39 9.56
CA GLY A 42 -59.20 -1.34 10.81
C GLY A 42 -58.34 -1.23 12.09
N ALA A 43 -59.00 -1.26 13.25
CA ALA A 43 -58.42 -0.92 14.56
C ALA A 43 -57.24 -1.80 15.02
N ASP A 44 -57.08 -3.00 14.45
CA ASP A 44 -55.99 -3.94 14.80
C ASP A 44 -54.64 -3.61 14.11
N GLY A 45 -54.63 -2.68 13.16
CA GLY A 45 -53.41 -2.18 12.50
C GLY A 45 -52.62 -1.14 13.29
N ALA A 46 -53.12 -0.67 14.44
CA ALA A 46 -52.56 0.47 15.17
C ALA A 46 -51.15 0.24 15.74
N LEU A 47 -50.79 -1.02 16.05
CA LEU A 47 -49.44 -1.38 16.52
C LEU A 47 -48.44 -1.54 15.36
N PHE A 48 -48.87 -2.10 14.23
CA PHE A 48 -48.05 -2.17 13.00
C PHE A 48 -47.84 -0.78 12.36
N GLY A 49 -48.83 0.12 12.51
CA GLY A 49 -48.84 1.48 11.98
C GLY A 49 -47.76 2.43 12.50
N LYS A 50 -47.21 2.17 13.69
CA LYS A 50 -46.19 3.02 14.33
C LYS A 50 -44.76 2.49 14.17
N ALA A 51 -44.60 1.18 14.00
CA ALA A 51 -43.29 0.53 13.99
C ALA A 51 -42.55 0.66 12.64
N LEU A 52 -43.28 0.64 11.52
CA LEU A 52 -42.67 0.70 10.18
C LEU A 52 -42.05 2.07 9.82
N PRO A 53 -42.70 3.23 10.02
CA PRO A 53 -42.10 4.52 9.67
C PRO A 53 -40.90 4.88 10.56
N ALA A 54 -40.86 4.39 11.80
CA ALA A 54 -39.71 4.54 12.69
C ALA A 54 -38.51 3.71 12.19
N ALA A 55 -38.74 2.47 11.75
CA ALA A 55 -37.68 1.60 11.22
C ALA A 55 -37.08 2.13 9.90
N VAL A 56 -37.92 2.65 9.00
CA VAL A 56 -37.47 3.27 7.73
C VAL A 56 -36.70 4.57 7.99
N GLY A 57 -37.14 5.39 8.95
CA GLY A 57 -36.42 6.61 9.35
C GLY A 57 -35.04 6.32 9.95
N VAL A 58 -34.90 5.27 10.76
CA VAL A 58 -33.61 4.86 11.35
C VAL A 58 -32.65 4.32 10.28
N LEU A 59 -33.13 3.51 9.33
CA LEU A 59 -32.32 2.99 8.22
C LEU A 59 -31.84 4.11 7.28
N ALA A 60 -32.69 5.10 6.98
CA ALA A 60 -32.30 6.26 6.17
C ALA A 60 -31.25 7.13 6.90
N CYS A 61 -31.37 7.33 8.21
CA CYS A 61 -30.37 8.03 9.02
C CYS A 61 -29.02 7.30 9.08
N LEU A 62 -29.02 5.96 9.17
CA LEU A 62 -27.79 5.15 9.17
C LEU A 62 -27.10 5.15 7.80
N ALA A 63 -27.86 5.10 6.70
CA ALA A 63 -27.32 5.23 5.35
C ALA A 63 -26.70 6.62 5.11
N GLY A 64 -27.37 7.70 5.55
CA GLY A 64 -26.84 9.06 5.48
C GLY A 64 -25.56 9.27 6.30
N LEU A 65 -25.48 8.71 7.51
CA LEU A 65 -24.27 8.73 8.34
C LEU A 65 -23.11 7.94 7.69
N GLY A 66 -23.39 6.80 7.07
CA GLY A 66 -22.38 6.00 6.36
C GLY A 66 -21.77 6.76 5.18
N GLN A 67 -22.60 7.49 4.43
CA GLN A 67 -22.17 8.27 3.26
C GLN A 67 -21.33 9.50 3.66
N VAL A 68 -21.66 10.15 4.79
CA VAL A 68 -20.87 11.26 5.36
C VAL A 68 -19.50 10.79 5.90
N VAL A 69 -19.43 9.59 6.50
CA VAL A 69 -18.16 9.02 6.98
C VAL A 69 -17.27 8.57 5.82
N LEU A 70 -17.85 7.97 4.77
CA LEU A 70 -17.12 7.55 3.57
C LEU A 70 -16.58 8.76 2.79
N LEU A 71 -17.38 9.83 2.63
CA LEU A 71 -16.92 11.08 2.02
C LEU A 71 -15.87 11.80 2.88
N ARG A 72 -15.96 11.76 4.21
CA ARG A 72 -14.88 12.25 5.10
C ARG A 72 -13.58 11.46 4.96
N ARG A 73 -13.62 10.15 4.66
CA ARG A 73 -12.41 9.36 4.39
C ARG A 73 -11.82 9.64 3.01
N LEU A 74 -12.66 9.93 2.02
CA LEU A 74 -12.20 10.31 0.67
C LEU A 74 -11.71 11.76 0.60
N GLN A 75 -12.22 12.64 1.48
CA GLN A 75 -11.75 14.02 1.64
C GLN A 75 -10.63 14.18 2.67
N GLY A 76 -10.46 13.20 3.57
CA GLY A 76 -9.39 13.11 4.56
C GLY A 76 -8.04 12.70 3.97
N GLY A 77 -7.63 13.36 2.89
CA GLY A 77 -6.22 13.50 2.58
C GLY A 77 -5.59 14.47 3.58
N ALA A 78 -4.48 14.06 4.18
CA ALA A 78 -3.61 14.83 5.07
C ALA A 78 -4.22 15.24 6.42
N GLN A 79 -3.84 14.51 7.47
CA GLN A 79 -3.96 15.01 8.83
C GLN A 79 -2.86 16.08 9.05
N PRO A 80 -3.19 17.28 9.56
CA PRO A 80 -2.20 18.31 9.86
C PRO A 80 -1.39 17.91 11.09
N GLU A 81 -0.07 17.94 10.97
CA GLU A 81 0.85 17.82 12.11
C GLU A 81 0.54 18.88 13.17
N PRO A 82 0.53 18.52 14.47
CA PRO A 82 0.49 19.50 15.55
C PRO A 82 1.80 20.31 15.54
N SER A 83 1.65 21.62 15.39
CA SER A 83 2.70 22.62 15.52
C SER A 83 3.48 22.44 16.82
N ARG A 84 4.74 22.04 16.70
CA ARG A 84 5.72 22.08 17.80
C ARG A 84 5.97 23.54 18.19
N PRO A 85 6.13 23.86 19.48
CA PRO A 85 6.67 25.14 19.90
C PRO A 85 8.08 25.30 19.32
N SER A 86 8.38 26.50 18.82
CA SER A 86 9.75 26.92 18.56
C SER A 86 10.53 26.83 19.87
N ALA A 87 11.37 25.81 19.97
CA ALA A 87 12.43 25.73 20.95
C ALA A 87 13.73 26.02 20.19
N GLU A 88 14.33 27.13 20.59
CA GLU A 88 15.67 27.58 20.29
C GLU A 88 16.70 26.45 20.13
N ALA A 89 17.59 26.72 19.17
CA ALA A 89 18.93 26.18 19.00
C ALA A 89 19.51 25.43 20.21
N VAL A 90 19.70 24.13 20.05
CA VAL A 90 20.88 23.44 20.60
C VAL A 90 21.83 23.20 19.43
N SER A 91 22.72 24.17 19.23
CA SER A 91 23.95 24.00 18.48
C SER A 91 24.81 22.95 19.17
N GLY A 92 25.31 21.96 18.42
CA GLY A 92 26.39 21.11 18.88
C GLY A 92 26.29 19.66 18.39
N THR A 93 26.96 19.41 17.26
CA THR A 93 27.68 18.16 16.97
C THR A 93 26.86 16.86 16.94
N ASP A 94 26.40 16.46 15.75
CA ASP A 94 26.66 15.11 15.14
C ASP A 94 25.93 14.88 13.80
N ALA A 95 25.49 15.92 13.09
CA ALA A 95 24.85 15.79 11.77
C ALA A 95 25.84 15.50 10.62
N ALA A 96 27.05 15.02 10.92
CA ALA A 96 28.13 14.78 9.95
C ALA A 96 28.56 13.30 9.85
N LYS A 97 27.78 12.35 10.42
CA LYS A 97 28.13 10.91 10.36
C LYS A 97 27.06 10.01 9.74
N VAL A 98 26.13 10.53 8.94
CA VAL A 98 25.23 9.70 8.12
C VAL A 98 25.07 10.28 6.71
N SER A 99 26.18 10.36 5.97
CA SER A 99 26.17 10.24 4.52
C SER A 99 27.58 9.95 4.04
N ARG A 100 28.05 8.75 4.32
CA ARG A 100 29.00 8.11 3.40
C ARG A 100 28.18 7.10 2.63
N PHE A 101 27.51 7.57 1.57
CA PHE A 101 27.38 6.72 0.40
C PHE A 101 28.81 6.36 0.00
N ALA A 102 29.28 5.21 0.47
CA ALA A 102 30.50 4.63 -0.07
C ALA A 102 30.31 4.57 -1.58
N ARG A 103 31.29 5.01 -2.36
CA ARG A 103 31.24 4.90 -3.82
C ARG A 103 30.89 3.44 -4.16
N THR A 104 29.70 3.23 -4.74
CA THR A 104 29.28 1.93 -5.25
C THR A 104 30.31 1.50 -6.29
N ASP A 105 30.80 0.26 -6.25
CA ASP A 105 31.50 -0.33 -7.40
C ASP A 105 30.44 -0.62 -8.48
N PRO A 106 30.29 0.24 -9.50
CA PRO A 106 29.20 0.10 -10.46
C PRO A 106 29.36 -1.18 -11.28
N GLY A 107 30.59 -1.67 -11.43
CA GLY A 107 30.87 -2.86 -12.21
C GLY A 107 30.38 -4.14 -11.52
N SER A 108 30.43 -4.24 -10.18
CA SER A 108 29.90 -5.43 -9.49
C SER A 108 28.38 -5.48 -9.53
N ALA A 109 27.72 -4.31 -9.41
CA ALA A 109 26.28 -4.21 -9.60
C ALA A 109 25.86 -4.59 -11.02
N PHE A 110 26.57 -4.07 -12.04
CA PHE A 110 26.38 -4.44 -13.44
C PHE A 110 26.55 -5.95 -13.66
N GLN A 111 27.62 -6.52 -13.11
CA GLN A 111 27.92 -7.95 -13.28
C GLN A 111 26.84 -8.85 -12.66
N LEU A 112 26.36 -8.50 -11.47
CA LEU A 112 25.27 -9.22 -10.84
C LEU A 112 23.99 -9.12 -11.68
N LEU A 113 23.65 -7.93 -12.17
CA LEU A 113 22.48 -7.74 -13.04
C LEU A 113 22.62 -8.52 -14.36
N ALA A 114 23.82 -8.58 -14.94
CA ALA A 114 24.09 -9.34 -16.17
C ALA A 114 23.91 -10.85 -15.96
N LEU A 115 24.26 -11.37 -14.78
CA LEU A 115 24.02 -12.77 -14.41
C LEU A 115 22.52 -13.07 -14.34
N PHE A 116 21.75 -12.20 -13.67
CA PHE A 116 20.29 -12.32 -13.59
C PHE A 116 19.63 -12.23 -14.96
N GLN A 117 20.09 -11.34 -15.84
CA GLN A 117 19.56 -11.25 -17.19
C GLN A 117 19.87 -12.50 -18.01
N ARG A 118 21.13 -12.96 -18.01
CA ARG A 118 21.55 -14.12 -18.81
C ARG A 118 20.85 -15.43 -18.42
N LYS A 119 20.65 -15.66 -17.11
CA LYS A 119 20.04 -16.92 -16.63
C LYS A 119 18.54 -16.84 -16.43
N GLY A 120 18.05 -15.70 -15.94
CA GLY A 120 16.66 -15.54 -15.52
C GLY A 120 15.83 -14.61 -16.41
N ARG A 121 16.42 -13.92 -17.40
CA ARG A 121 15.73 -12.89 -18.20
C ARG A 121 15.03 -11.83 -17.33
N LEU A 122 15.64 -11.50 -16.19
CA LEU A 122 15.02 -10.65 -15.17
C LEU A 122 14.61 -9.28 -15.72
N VAL A 123 15.46 -8.65 -16.53
CA VAL A 123 15.16 -7.32 -17.08
C VAL A 123 14.05 -7.40 -18.11
N ASP A 124 14.04 -8.44 -18.95
CA ASP A 124 12.95 -8.67 -19.92
C ASP A 124 11.63 -8.82 -19.17
N PHE A 125 11.60 -9.69 -18.15
CA PHE A 125 10.40 -9.93 -17.35
C PHE A 125 9.86 -8.67 -16.67
N LEU A 126 10.75 -7.81 -16.16
CA LEU A 126 10.34 -6.55 -15.48
C LEU A 126 9.90 -5.45 -16.46
N GLN A 127 10.30 -5.51 -17.72
CA GLN A 127 9.89 -4.57 -18.76
C GLN A 127 8.64 -5.03 -19.53
N GLU A 128 8.24 -6.29 -19.38
CA GLU A 128 7.06 -6.86 -20.03
C GLU A 128 5.76 -6.30 -19.43
N ASP A 129 4.75 -6.05 -20.29
CA ASP A 129 3.43 -5.62 -19.85
C ASP A 129 2.56 -6.85 -19.54
N LEU A 130 2.51 -7.21 -18.26
CA LEU A 130 1.73 -8.37 -17.81
C LEU A 130 0.20 -8.19 -17.94
N SER A 131 -0.31 -6.98 -18.19
CA SER A 131 -1.76 -6.74 -18.31
C SER A 131 -2.38 -7.40 -19.56
N LEU A 132 -1.55 -7.83 -20.50
CA LEU A 132 -1.94 -8.49 -21.73
C LEU A 132 -2.12 -10.02 -21.61
N TYR A 133 -1.79 -10.59 -20.45
CA TYR A 133 -1.74 -12.04 -20.23
C TYR A 133 -2.65 -12.46 -19.08
N ASP A 134 -3.14 -13.69 -19.14
CA ASP A 134 -3.86 -14.30 -18.01
C ASP A 134 -2.91 -14.96 -16.99
N ASP A 135 -3.45 -15.28 -15.81
CA ASP A 135 -2.68 -15.89 -14.72
C ASP A 135 -2.03 -17.23 -15.10
N ALA A 136 -2.64 -18.00 -16.00
CA ALA A 136 -2.10 -19.29 -16.43
C ALA A 136 -0.89 -19.11 -17.35
N GLN A 137 -0.95 -18.14 -18.27
CA GLN A 137 0.15 -17.75 -19.15
C GLN A 137 1.30 -17.14 -18.36
N ILE A 138 1.02 -16.22 -17.44
CA ILE A 138 2.03 -15.65 -16.54
C ILE A 138 2.68 -16.76 -15.71
N GLY A 139 1.86 -17.64 -15.13
CA GLY A 139 2.34 -18.78 -14.34
C GLY A 139 3.23 -19.74 -15.14
N ALA A 140 2.93 -19.96 -16.42
CA ALA A 140 3.76 -20.78 -17.31
C ALA A 140 5.14 -20.14 -17.56
N ALA A 141 5.18 -18.84 -17.86
CA ALA A 141 6.42 -18.12 -18.15
C ALA A 141 7.30 -17.87 -16.91
N VAL A 142 6.70 -17.46 -15.79
CA VAL A 142 7.42 -17.00 -14.59
C VAL A 142 8.24 -18.12 -13.93
N ARG A 143 7.85 -19.39 -14.09
CA ARG A 143 8.58 -20.51 -13.47
C ARG A 143 10.03 -20.58 -13.97
N GLY A 144 10.25 -20.39 -15.28
CA GLY A 144 11.59 -20.36 -15.86
C GLY A 144 12.41 -19.16 -15.40
N VAL A 145 11.80 -17.97 -15.39
CA VAL A 145 12.41 -16.72 -14.88
C VAL A 145 12.85 -16.90 -13.43
N HIS A 146 11.94 -17.41 -12.60
CA HIS A 146 12.17 -17.67 -11.18
C HIS A 146 13.30 -18.70 -10.97
N GLU A 147 13.28 -19.83 -11.69
CA GLU A 147 14.32 -20.85 -11.58
C GLU A 147 15.71 -20.29 -11.97
N GLY A 148 15.79 -19.54 -13.07
CA GLY A 148 17.01 -18.89 -13.51
C GLY A 148 17.55 -17.87 -12.50
N CYS A 149 16.68 -17.01 -11.97
CA CYS A 149 17.05 -16.04 -10.93
C CYS A 149 17.50 -16.74 -9.64
N LYS A 150 16.81 -17.82 -9.24
CA LYS A 150 17.18 -18.61 -8.07
C LYS A 150 18.55 -19.27 -8.23
N SER A 151 18.87 -19.81 -9.40
CA SER A 151 20.19 -20.37 -9.72
C SER A 151 21.30 -19.31 -9.56
N VAL A 152 21.08 -18.08 -10.04
CA VAL A 152 22.04 -16.98 -9.85
C VAL A 152 22.30 -16.69 -8.38
N LEU A 153 21.25 -16.62 -7.56
CA LEU A 153 21.41 -16.43 -6.11
C LEU A 153 22.20 -17.57 -5.49
N LEU A 154 21.83 -18.82 -5.74
CA LEU A 154 22.48 -19.99 -5.14
C LEU A 154 23.97 -20.12 -5.51
N GLU A 155 24.34 -19.72 -6.73
CA GLU A 155 25.71 -19.82 -7.22
C GLU A 155 26.60 -18.67 -6.75
N HIS A 156 26.04 -17.47 -6.65
CA HIS A 156 26.85 -16.24 -6.49
C HIS A 156 26.60 -15.47 -5.19
N VAL A 157 25.49 -15.73 -4.47
CA VAL A 157 25.11 -14.95 -3.28
C VAL A 157 24.62 -15.87 -2.16
N ARG A 158 25.41 -16.02 -1.09
CA ARG A 158 24.95 -16.72 0.12
C ARG A 158 24.15 -15.77 0.99
N LEU A 159 22.89 -16.12 1.21
CA LEU A 159 21.95 -15.37 2.04
C LEU A 159 21.59 -16.17 3.29
N ARG A 160 21.51 -15.48 4.43
CA ARG A 160 20.94 -15.99 5.68
C ARG A 160 19.85 -15.05 6.19
N PRO A 161 18.88 -15.51 6.99
CA PRO A 161 17.95 -14.59 7.62
C PRO A 161 18.66 -13.71 8.65
N VAL A 162 18.13 -12.51 8.88
CA VAL A 162 18.61 -11.63 9.95
C VAL A 162 18.17 -12.18 11.31
N LEU A 163 16.93 -12.63 11.39
CA LEU A 163 16.37 -13.33 12.55
C LEU A 163 16.02 -14.77 12.18
N ASP A 164 16.60 -15.74 12.89
CA ASP A 164 16.42 -17.18 12.62
C ASP A 164 15.04 -17.74 13.05
N SER A 165 14.07 -16.86 13.34
CA SER A 165 12.70 -17.25 13.71
C SER A 165 11.80 -17.34 12.47
N GLU A 166 10.72 -18.11 12.57
CA GLU A 166 9.73 -18.21 11.50
C GLU A 166 8.89 -16.94 11.38
N GLU A 167 8.49 -16.61 10.15
CA GLU A 167 7.54 -15.51 9.93
C GLU A 167 6.19 -15.87 10.57
N GLY A 168 5.63 -14.93 11.33
CA GLY A 168 4.45 -15.15 12.16
C GLY A 168 4.76 -15.55 13.61
N SER A 169 6.01 -15.87 13.96
CA SER A 169 6.37 -16.22 15.34
C SER A 169 6.48 -14.97 16.23
N PRO A 170 6.23 -15.11 17.55
CA PRO A 170 6.55 -14.06 18.50
C PRO A 170 8.07 -13.91 18.63
N VAL A 171 8.56 -12.68 18.60
CA VAL A 171 9.99 -12.34 18.76
C VAL A 171 10.16 -11.23 19.78
N THR A 172 11.30 -11.25 20.48
CA THR A 172 11.69 -10.18 21.40
C THR A 172 12.89 -9.45 20.80
N VAL A 173 12.74 -8.15 20.55
CA VAL A 173 13.82 -7.29 20.06
C VAL A 173 14.57 -6.73 21.27
N PRO A 174 15.86 -7.02 21.42
CA PRO A 174 16.63 -6.65 22.61
C PRO A 174 16.88 -5.14 22.69
N VAL A 175 17.29 -4.69 23.87
CA VAL A 175 17.85 -3.35 24.07
C VAL A 175 19.14 -3.22 23.24
N GLY A 176 19.30 -2.11 22.53
CA GLY A 176 20.48 -1.86 21.71
C GLY A 176 20.50 -2.62 20.37
N PHE A 177 19.35 -3.04 19.86
CA PHE A 177 19.25 -3.60 18.50
C PHE A 177 19.72 -2.60 17.44
N ASP A 178 20.24 -3.11 16.32
CA ASP A 178 20.64 -2.29 15.18
C ASP A 178 19.41 -1.96 14.28
N PRO A 179 19.03 -0.69 14.12
CA PRO A 179 17.94 -0.29 13.22
C PRO A 179 18.18 -0.62 11.74
N ALA A 180 19.43 -0.89 11.33
CA ALA A 180 19.74 -1.37 10.00
C ALA A 180 19.44 -2.86 9.81
N GLU A 181 19.41 -3.65 10.90
CA GLU A 181 19.08 -5.08 10.87
C GLU A 181 17.59 -5.33 11.18
N ILE A 182 17.01 -4.57 12.12
CA ILE A 182 15.63 -4.79 12.57
C ILE A 182 14.84 -3.49 12.44
N GLN A 183 13.86 -3.48 11.53
CA GLN A 183 12.91 -2.39 11.42
C GLN A 183 11.65 -2.70 12.24
N LEU A 184 11.36 -1.85 13.22
CA LEU A 184 10.11 -1.93 13.99
C LEU A 184 8.96 -1.31 13.18
N THR A 185 7.81 -2.00 13.15
CA THR A 185 6.60 -1.53 12.46
C THR A 185 5.40 -1.56 13.42
N GLY A 186 4.44 -0.64 13.23
CA GLY A 186 3.26 -0.51 14.09
C GLY A 186 3.39 0.55 15.18
N ASP A 187 2.68 0.36 16.30
CA ASP A 187 2.66 1.30 17.42
C ASP A 187 3.86 1.10 18.36
N VAL A 188 4.99 1.70 17.99
CA VAL A 188 6.25 1.60 18.75
C VAL A 188 6.24 2.62 19.90
N ARG A 189 5.74 2.21 21.07
CA ARG A 189 5.76 3.01 22.31
C ARG A 189 6.63 2.36 23.37
N GLY A 190 7.22 3.19 24.22
CA GLY A 190 8.07 2.74 25.33
C GLY A 190 9.53 2.56 24.92
N LYS A 191 10.27 1.85 25.77
CA LYS A 191 11.69 1.54 25.57
C LYS A 191 11.84 0.02 25.34
N PRO A 192 12.87 -0.42 24.59
CA PRO A 192 13.14 -1.84 24.46
C PRO A 192 13.37 -2.51 25.83
N PRO A 193 13.21 -3.84 25.95
CA PRO A 193 12.97 -4.79 24.87
C PRO A 193 11.54 -4.71 24.29
N PHE A 194 11.43 -4.73 22.96
CA PHE A 194 10.13 -4.76 22.29
C PHE A 194 9.68 -6.20 22.08
N ARG A 195 8.38 -6.44 22.17
CA ARG A 195 7.76 -7.74 21.84
C ARG A 195 6.82 -7.54 20.66
N GLY A 196 6.91 -8.43 19.68
CA GLY A 196 6.09 -8.36 18.48
C GLY A 196 6.06 -9.68 17.74
N THR A 197 5.44 -9.66 16.57
CA THR A 197 5.40 -10.80 15.66
C THR A 197 6.35 -10.54 14.50
N LEU A 198 7.22 -11.50 14.18
CA LEU A 198 8.12 -11.38 13.05
C LEU A 198 7.30 -11.37 11.75
N ARG A 199 7.29 -10.26 11.01
CA ARG A 199 6.55 -10.16 9.74
C ARG A 199 7.37 -10.60 8.54
N HIS A 200 8.66 -10.32 8.56
CA HIS A 200 9.63 -10.76 7.56
C HIS A 200 10.97 -10.94 8.26
N ARG A 201 11.63 -12.08 8.05
CA ARG A 201 12.88 -12.44 8.76
C ARG A 201 14.12 -11.65 8.32
N GLY A 202 13.98 -10.86 7.26
CA GLY A 202 15.08 -10.13 6.63
C GLY A 202 16.02 -11.06 5.88
N TRP A 203 16.93 -10.46 5.11
CA TRP A 203 17.99 -11.17 4.43
C TRP A 203 19.32 -10.47 4.67
N LYS A 204 20.32 -11.24 5.10
CA LYS A 204 21.69 -10.81 5.30
C LYS A 204 22.57 -11.55 4.31
N ILE A 205 23.42 -10.82 3.62
CA ILE A 205 24.43 -11.39 2.73
C ILE A 205 25.57 -11.92 3.61
N GLU A 206 25.86 -13.21 3.50
CA GLU A 206 27.04 -13.84 4.11
C GLU A 206 28.26 -13.74 3.19
N ARG A 207 28.05 -13.98 1.89
CA ARG A 207 29.11 -14.03 0.90
C ARG A 207 28.60 -13.69 -0.50
N ILE A 208 29.43 -13.01 -1.28
CA ILE A 208 29.22 -12.76 -2.70
C ILE A 208 30.43 -13.30 -3.47
N ASP A 209 30.19 -14.14 -4.46
CA ASP A 209 31.21 -14.74 -5.31
C ASP A 209 30.86 -14.49 -6.79
N LEU A 210 31.33 -13.35 -7.30
CA LEU A 210 31.13 -13.00 -8.71
C LEU A 210 32.29 -13.53 -9.57
N PRO A 211 32.03 -13.95 -10.83
CA PRO A 211 33.09 -14.33 -11.76
C PRO A 211 34.02 -13.13 -12.04
N LEU A 212 35.23 -13.38 -12.51
CA LEU A 212 36.15 -12.29 -12.86
C LEU A 212 35.61 -11.49 -14.06
N LYS A 213 35.73 -10.15 -14.02
CA LYS A 213 35.35 -9.27 -15.13
C LYS A 213 36.37 -9.41 -16.26
N THR A 214 35.90 -9.69 -17.48
CA THR A 214 36.76 -9.73 -18.68
C THR A 214 37.03 -8.34 -19.26
N SER A 215 36.23 -7.32 -18.94
CA SER A 215 36.45 -5.93 -19.37
C SER A 215 36.05 -4.94 -18.28
N ALA A 216 36.81 -3.85 -18.14
CA ALA A 216 36.62 -2.85 -17.10
C ALA A 216 35.45 -1.89 -17.36
N GLU A 217 34.99 -1.79 -18.60
CA GLU A 217 33.94 -0.85 -19.01
C GLU A 217 33.03 -1.50 -20.07
N ASN A 218 31.94 -2.12 -19.64
CA ASN A 218 30.90 -2.60 -20.54
C ASN A 218 29.55 -2.03 -20.08
N THR A 219 28.83 -1.38 -20.99
CA THR A 219 27.48 -0.83 -20.76
C THR A 219 26.39 -1.76 -21.31
N ILE A 220 26.77 -2.77 -22.09
CA ILE A 220 25.84 -3.70 -22.76
C ILE A 220 25.57 -4.89 -21.84
N LEU A 221 24.36 -4.93 -21.26
CA LEU A 221 23.94 -5.96 -20.31
C LEU A 221 23.73 -7.33 -20.99
N ALA A 222 23.10 -7.31 -22.16
CA ALA A 222 22.90 -8.46 -23.03
C ALA A 222 23.01 -7.98 -24.49
N PRO A 223 23.69 -8.73 -25.38
CA PRO A 223 23.75 -8.37 -26.78
C PRO A 223 22.38 -8.50 -27.44
N ALA A 224 22.14 -7.71 -28.49
CA ALA A 224 20.99 -7.95 -29.37
C ALA A 224 21.25 -9.21 -30.20
N GLU A 225 20.29 -10.11 -30.24
CA GLU A 225 20.35 -11.32 -31.06
C GLU A 225 19.63 -11.04 -32.39
N VAL A 226 20.35 -11.19 -33.50
CA VAL A 226 19.81 -11.01 -34.85
C VAL A 226 19.93 -12.34 -35.58
N GLU A 227 18.79 -12.93 -35.90
CA GLU A 227 18.73 -14.09 -36.78
C GLU A 227 18.99 -13.64 -38.22
N ILE A 228 20.05 -14.16 -38.84
CA ILE A 228 20.33 -13.91 -40.26
C ILE A 228 19.56 -14.97 -41.05
N GLY A 229 18.60 -14.52 -41.87
CA GLY A 229 17.92 -15.40 -42.83
C GLY A 229 18.90 -15.90 -43.88
N GLU A 230 18.76 -17.17 -44.28
CA GLU A 230 19.58 -17.83 -45.32
C GLU A 230 19.70 -17.02 -46.62
#